data_AF-A0A434CMH8-F1
#
_entry.id   AF-A0A434CMH8-F1
#
_cell.length_a   1.000
_cell.length_b   1.000
_cell.length_c   1.000
_cell.angle_alpha   90.00
_cell.angle_beta   90.00
_cell.angle_gamma   90.00
#
_symmetry.space_group_name_H-M   'P 1'
#
loop_
_entity.id
_entity.type
_entity.pdbx_description
1 polymer ?
#
loop_
_entity_poly.entity_id
_entity_poly.type
_entity_poly.pdbx_seq_one_letter_code
_entity_poly.pdbx_strand_id
1 'polypeptide(L)'
;MSGSRRVFSIPPGAPFLPTLAEALLSGRLVPDFRFDGDPLALTDATIYVPTRRAARALRGAFVDRLGSRSAILPVIRPLGEFDEDEAAFEADASAAIDLAPPIAAIERLLLLAPLVRAWKRRLPAHVAALFDEEIVVPASAADAIW
;
A
#
# COMPACT_ATOMS: atom_id res chain seq x y z
N MET A 1 23.54 -5.90 17.59
CA MET A 1 23.74 -6.78 16.41
C MET A 1 23.28 -6.02 15.18
N SER A 2 24.18 -5.55 14.32
CA SER A 2 23.77 -4.98 13.03
C SER A 2 23.28 -6.13 12.16
N GLY A 3 21.96 -6.32 12.08
CA GLY A 3 21.36 -7.36 11.25
C GLY A 3 21.75 -7.17 9.79
N SER A 4 21.87 -8.27 9.05
CA SER A 4 22.04 -8.24 7.60
C SER A 4 20.94 -7.37 6.95
N ARG A 5 21.30 -6.63 5.90
CA ARG A 5 20.38 -5.70 5.23
C ARG A 5 19.26 -6.50 4.53
N ARG A 6 18.01 -6.36 5.00
CA ARG A 6 16.82 -7.06 4.48
C ARG A 6 16.02 -6.22 3.48
N VAL A 7 16.71 -5.38 2.71
CA VAL A 7 16.11 -4.51 1.70
C VAL A 7 16.58 -5.00 0.34
N PHE A 8 15.62 -5.36 -0.50
CA PHE A 8 15.85 -5.88 -1.84
C PHE A 8 15.24 -4.94 -2.88
N SER A 9 15.67 -5.06 -4.13
CA SER A 9 15.15 -4.26 -5.23
C SER A 9 14.98 -5.14 -6.46
N ILE A 10 13.93 -4.85 -7.24
CA ILE A 10 13.67 -5.48 -8.53
C ILE A 10 13.93 -4.42 -9.62
N PRO A 11 14.72 -4.72 -10.67
CA PRO A 11 14.95 -3.79 -11.77
C PRO A 11 13.62 -3.35 -12.42
N PRO A 12 13.50 -2.10 -12.88
CA PRO A 12 12.24 -1.57 -13.41
C PRO A 12 11.75 -2.27 -14.68
N GLY A 13 12.64 -2.92 -15.43
CA GLY A 13 12.27 -3.71 -16.63
C GLY A 13 11.81 -5.15 -16.33
N ALA A 14 11.90 -5.60 -15.08
CA ALA A 14 11.47 -6.95 -14.71
C ALA A 14 10.01 -6.95 -14.25
N PRO A 15 9.20 -7.97 -14.62
CA PRO A 15 7.82 -8.07 -14.16
C PRO A 15 7.78 -8.31 -12.65
N PHE A 16 7.41 -7.29 -11.89
CA PHE A 16 7.60 -7.24 -10.44
C PHE A 16 7.04 -8.46 -9.69
N LEU A 17 5.74 -8.78 -9.88
CA LEU A 17 5.09 -9.86 -9.13
C LEU A 17 5.61 -11.25 -9.51
N PRO A 18 5.77 -11.60 -10.81
CA PRO A 18 6.44 -12.86 -11.19
C PRO A 18 7.87 -12.97 -10.67
N THR A 19 8.64 -11.88 -10.64
CA THR A 19 10.02 -11.88 -10.10
C THR A 19 10.03 -12.09 -8.59
N LEU A 20 9.13 -11.41 -7.87
CA LEU A 20 8.97 -11.57 -6.42
C LEU A 20 8.57 -13.01 -6.05
N ALA A 21 7.55 -13.55 -6.71
CA ALA A 21 7.07 -14.91 -6.46
C ALA A 21 8.19 -15.93 -6.68
N GLU A 22 8.93 -15.82 -7.79
CA GLU A 22 10.06 -16.72 -8.07
C GLU A 22 11.19 -16.56 -7.04
N ALA A 23 11.52 -15.33 -6.63
CA ALA A 23 12.56 -15.10 -5.63
C ALA A 23 12.20 -15.67 -4.26
N LEU A 24 10.91 -15.68 -3.90
CA LEU A 24 10.44 -16.33 -2.68
C LEU A 24 10.47 -17.86 -2.83
N LEU A 25 9.90 -18.41 -3.91
CA LEU A 25 9.84 -19.87 -4.14
C LEU A 25 11.23 -20.51 -4.21
N SER A 26 12.21 -19.81 -4.78
CA SER A 26 13.60 -20.28 -4.90
C SER A 26 14.45 -20.12 -3.63
N GLY A 27 13.94 -19.47 -2.59
CA GLY A 27 14.70 -19.13 -1.38
C GLY A 27 15.75 -18.04 -1.56
N ARG A 28 15.75 -17.32 -2.68
CA ARG A 28 16.62 -16.15 -2.87
C ARG A 28 16.28 -15.02 -1.89
N LEU A 29 15.00 -14.84 -1.58
CA LEU A 29 14.54 -13.77 -0.70
C LEU A 29 14.78 -14.08 0.79
N VAL A 30 14.62 -15.35 1.16
CA VAL A 30 14.79 -15.86 2.53
C VAL A 30 15.52 -17.22 2.41
N PRO A 31 16.83 -17.30 2.74
CA PRO A 31 17.66 -18.48 2.47
C PRO A 31 17.10 -19.81 2.99
N ASP A 32 16.44 -19.78 4.15
CA ASP A 32 15.89 -20.96 4.82
C ASP A 32 14.43 -21.26 4.44
N PHE A 33 13.87 -20.49 3.49
CA PHE A 33 12.49 -20.64 3.03
C PHE A 33 12.49 -20.88 1.53
N ARG A 34 12.28 -22.12 1.12
CA ARG A 34 12.18 -22.50 -0.31
C ARG A 34 11.02 -23.44 -0.51
N PHE A 35 10.41 -23.36 -1.68
CA PHE A 35 9.42 -24.33 -2.10
C PHE A 35 10.12 -25.51 -2.78
N ASP A 36 10.15 -26.66 -2.12
CA ASP A 36 10.76 -27.89 -2.60
C ASP A 36 9.73 -28.94 -3.08
N GLY A 37 8.45 -28.59 -3.06
CA GLY A 37 7.34 -29.44 -3.47
C GLY A 37 6.40 -29.86 -2.34
N ASP A 38 6.75 -29.58 -1.08
CA ASP A 38 5.81 -29.73 0.04
C ASP A 38 4.62 -28.75 -0.13
N PRO A 39 3.37 -29.25 -0.21
CA PRO A 39 2.17 -28.41 -0.33
C PRO A 39 2.00 -27.39 0.81
N LEU A 40 2.62 -27.60 1.97
CA LEU A 40 2.52 -26.71 3.13
C LEU A 40 3.68 -25.72 3.27
N ALA A 41 4.74 -25.82 2.45
CA ALA A 41 5.95 -25.01 2.63
C ALA A 41 5.71 -23.48 2.59
N LEU A 42 4.63 -23.02 1.97
CA LEU A 42 4.33 -21.59 1.87
C LEU A 42 3.46 -21.03 2.99
N THR A 43 2.88 -21.89 3.85
CA THR A 43 1.93 -21.43 4.88
C THR A 43 2.57 -20.55 5.95
N ASP A 44 3.87 -20.72 6.18
CA ASP A 44 4.63 -19.98 7.19
C ASP A 44 4.99 -18.54 6.74
N ALA A 45 4.72 -18.19 5.48
CA ALA A 45 4.99 -16.86 4.95
C ALA A 45 3.73 -15.97 5.01
N THR A 46 3.92 -14.76 5.54
CA THR A 46 2.97 -13.65 5.41
C THR A 46 3.59 -12.53 4.58
N ILE A 47 2.88 -12.10 3.54
CA ILE A 47 3.33 -11.07 2.60
C ILE A 47 2.40 -9.87 2.70
N TYR A 48 2.93 -8.74 3.14
CA TYR A 48 2.20 -7.47 3.12
C TYR A 48 2.35 -6.79 1.77
N VAL A 49 1.24 -6.33 1.19
CA VAL A 49 1.22 -5.65 -0.12
C VAL A 49 0.48 -4.32 -0.03
N PRO A 50 0.74 -3.36 -0.93
CA PRO A 50 0.16 -2.03 -0.81
C PRO A 50 -1.37 -2.01 -0.93
N THR A 51 -1.93 -2.80 -1.86
CA THR A 51 -3.35 -2.76 -2.25
C THR A 51 -3.97 -4.15 -2.36
N ARG A 52 -5.31 -4.25 -2.35
CA ARG A 52 -6.02 -5.52 -2.59
C ARG A 52 -5.79 -6.03 -4.00
N ARG A 53 -5.71 -5.11 -4.97
CA ARG A 53 -5.34 -5.45 -6.36
C ARG A 53 -3.99 -6.15 -6.44
N ALA A 54 -2.99 -5.65 -5.71
CA ALA A 54 -1.68 -6.29 -5.63
C ALA A 54 -1.77 -7.68 -4.97
N ALA A 55 -2.61 -7.86 -3.94
CA ALA A 55 -2.84 -9.15 -3.31
C ALA A 55 -3.44 -10.18 -4.29
N ARG A 56 -4.51 -9.81 -5.01
CA ARG A 56 -5.15 -10.67 -6.02
C ARG A 56 -4.17 -11.03 -7.14
N ALA A 57 -3.42 -10.05 -7.66
CA ALA A 57 -2.44 -10.28 -8.71
C ALA A 57 -1.27 -11.16 -8.25
N LEU A 58 -0.81 -11.01 -7.01
CA LEU A 58 0.25 -11.84 -6.45
C LEU A 58 -0.18 -13.30 -6.27
N ARG A 59 -1.44 -13.55 -5.86
CA ARG A 59 -2.01 -14.91 -5.82
C ARG A 59 -1.96 -15.57 -7.20
N GLY A 60 -2.38 -14.85 -8.24
CA GLY A 60 -2.27 -15.32 -9.62
C GLY A 60 -0.83 -15.65 -10.01
N ALA A 61 0.12 -14.76 -9.70
CA ALA A 61 1.53 -14.98 -9.98
C ALA A 61 2.09 -16.24 -9.27
N PHE A 62 1.66 -16.56 -8.06
CA PHE A 62 2.05 -17.82 -7.41
C PHE A 62 1.46 -19.04 -8.13
N VAL A 63 0.18 -19.01 -8.49
CA VAL A 63 -0.48 -20.09 -9.24
C VAL A 63 0.23 -20.34 -10.57
N ASP A 64 0.53 -19.29 -11.33
CA ASP A 64 1.25 -19.40 -12.60
C ASP A 64 2.65 -20.03 -12.43
N ARG A 65 3.35 -19.71 -11.34
CA ARG A 65 4.70 -20.24 -11.06
C ARG A 65 4.71 -21.66 -10.51
N LEU A 66 3.68 -22.04 -9.75
CA LEU A 66 3.50 -23.40 -9.23
C LEU A 66 3.02 -24.36 -10.33
N GLY A 67 2.30 -23.84 -11.33
CA GLY A 67 1.81 -24.61 -12.47
C GLY A 67 0.83 -25.69 -12.02
N SER A 68 1.14 -26.95 -12.33
CA SER A 68 0.33 -28.12 -11.96
C SER A 68 0.53 -28.61 -10.51
N ARG A 69 1.41 -27.98 -9.74
CA ARG A 69 1.66 -28.37 -8.34
C ARG A 69 0.64 -27.70 -7.43
N SER A 70 -0.08 -28.51 -6.66
CA SER A 70 -0.96 -27.99 -5.62
C SER A 70 -0.14 -27.57 -4.40
N ALA A 71 -0.33 -26.34 -3.94
CA ALA A 71 0.23 -25.84 -2.69
C ALA A 71 -0.75 -24.88 -2.02
N ILE A 72 -0.73 -24.84 -0.69
CA ILE A 72 -1.42 -23.79 0.06
C ILE A 72 -0.61 -22.52 -0.10
N LEU A 73 -1.25 -21.44 -0.57
CA LEU A 73 -0.58 -20.17 -0.81
C LEU A 73 -0.24 -19.46 0.51
N PRO A 74 0.80 -18.59 0.51
CA PRO A 74 1.13 -17.77 1.67
C PRO A 74 -0.01 -16.81 2.00
N VAL A 75 -0.04 -16.34 3.24
CA VAL A 75 -1.00 -15.33 3.68
C VAL A 75 -0.62 -13.99 3.07
N ILE A 76 -1.43 -13.47 2.12
CA ILE A 76 -1.16 -12.18 1.47
C ILE A 76 -2.11 -11.13 2.05
N ARG A 77 -1.56 -10.13 2.76
CA ARG A 77 -2.29 -9.09 3.48
C ARG A 77 -2.14 -7.72 2.82
N PRO A 78 -3.22 -7.12 2.29
CA PRO A 78 -3.20 -5.76 1.78
C PRO A 78 -3.13 -4.74 2.93
N LEU A 79 -2.39 -3.64 2.73
CA LEU A 79 -2.22 -2.58 3.73
C LEU A 79 -3.21 -1.42 3.58
N GLY A 80 -3.67 -1.13 2.36
CA GLY A 80 -4.58 -0.01 2.10
C GLY A 80 -5.54 -0.32 0.98
N GLU A 81 -6.76 -0.70 1.34
CA GLU A 81 -7.99 -0.59 0.54
C GLU A 81 -9.14 -1.24 1.34
N PHE A 82 -10.20 -0.48 1.60
CA PHE A 82 -11.53 -1.03 1.90
C PHE A 82 -12.31 -0.93 0.59
N ASP A 83 -12.27 -1.99 -0.22
CA ASP A 83 -13.24 -2.14 -1.31
C ASP A 83 -14.58 -2.49 -0.65
N GLU A 84 -15.57 -1.60 -0.75
CA GLU A 84 -16.86 -1.70 -0.04
C GLU A 84 -17.60 -3.00 -0.41
N ASP A 85 -17.44 -3.47 -1.66
CA ASP A 85 -18.17 -4.62 -2.21
C ASP A 85 -17.63 -5.99 -1.73
N GLU A 86 -16.40 -6.05 -1.23
CA GLU A 86 -15.79 -7.29 -0.67
C GLU A 86 -15.50 -7.21 0.83
N ALA A 87 -15.70 -6.04 1.46
CA ALA A 87 -15.53 -5.86 2.91
C ALA A 87 -16.46 -6.75 3.75
N ALA A 88 -17.53 -7.29 3.16
CA ALA A 88 -18.45 -8.21 3.81
C ALA A 88 -17.81 -9.56 4.24
N PHE A 89 -16.72 -9.99 3.60
CA PHE A 89 -16.09 -11.29 3.86
C PHE A 89 -14.87 -11.24 4.80
N GLU A 90 -14.37 -10.06 5.16
CA GLU A 90 -13.25 -9.90 6.11
C GLU A 90 -13.74 -9.34 7.46
N ALA A 91 -14.66 -10.06 8.10
CA ALA A 91 -15.22 -9.69 9.40
C ALA A 91 -14.19 -9.70 10.56
N ASP A 92 -12.97 -10.22 10.34
CA ASP A 92 -12.00 -10.50 11.42
C ASP A 92 -10.63 -9.79 11.26
N ALA A 93 -10.45 -8.96 10.22
CA ALA A 93 -9.18 -8.27 9.97
C ALA A 93 -8.97 -6.97 10.77
N SER A 94 -9.98 -6.57 11.56
CA SER A 94 -9.85 -5.52 12.55
C SER A 94 -9.58 -6.16 13.91
N ALA A 95 -8.34 -6.62 14.14
CA ALA A 95 -7.83 -6.56 15.50
C ALA A 95 -8.02 -5.10 15.93
N ALA A 96 -8.99 -4.86 16.80
CA ALA A 96 -9.50 -3.55 17.14
C ALA A 96 -8.39 -2.70 17.75
N ILE A 97 -7.62 -2.05 16.88
CA ILE A 97 -6.93 -0.83 17.25
C ILE A 97 -8.08 0.11 17.60
N ASP A 98 -8.11 0.59 18.84
CA ASP A 98 -9.07 1.57 19.34
C ASP A 98 -8.83 2.91 18.61
N LEU A 99 -9.11 2.90 17.31
CA LEU A 99 -8.97 4.02 16.41
C LEU A 99 -10.26 4.81 16.46
N ALA A 100 -10.11 6.12 16.60
CA ALA A 100 -11.21 7.03 16.35
C ALA A 100 -11.79 6.77 14.95
N PRO A 101 -13.13 6.90 14.80
CA PRO A 101 -13.76 6.74 13.50
C PRO A 101 -13.13 7.70 12.47
N PRO A 102 -13.05 7.32 11.18
CA PRO A 102 -12.55 8.21 10.15
C PRO A 102 -13.34 9.53 10.12
N ILE A 103 -12.64 10.66 10.04
CA ILE A 103 -13.27 11.97 9.90
C ILE A 103 -14.02 12.02 8.55
N ALA A 104 -15.30 12.40 8.57
CA ALA A 104 -16.12 12.50 7.37
C ALA A 104 -15.48 13.44 6.33
N ALA A 105 -15.70 13.17 5.04
CA ALA A 105 -15.00 13.88 3.96
C ALA A 105 -15.16 15.41 4.04
N ILE A 106 -16.39 15.89 4.26
CA ILE A 106 -16.68 17.32 4.39
C ILE A 106 -16.08 17.92 5.67
N GLU A 107 -16.19 17.22 6.79
CA GLU A 107 -15.65 17.65 8.08
C GLU A 107 -14.12 17.78 8.01
N ARG A 108 -13.45 16.82 7.38
CA ARG A 108 -12.01 16.86 7.15
C ARG A 108 -11.58 18.09 6.34
N LEU A 109 -12.34 18.46 5.30
CA LEU A 109 -12.07 19.67 4.51
C LEU A 109 -12.26 20.94 5.36
N LEU A 110 -13.32 21.03 6.15
CA LEU A 110 -13.59 22.17 7.04
C LEU A 110 -12.51 22.30 8.12
N LEU A 111 -12.02 21.19 8.67
CA LEU A 111 -10.92 21.16 9.65
C LEU A 111 -9.57 21.52 9.01
N LEU A 112 -9.33 21.14 7.75
CA LEU A 112 -8.11 21.49 7.02
C LEU A 112 -8.06 22.96 6.59
N ALA A 113 -9.20 23.57 6.26
CA ALA A 113 -9.27 24.95 5.79
C ALA A 113 -8.51 25.99 6.68
N PRO A 114 -8.70 26.03 8.02
CA PRO A 114 -7.95 26.95 8.87
C PRO A 114 -6.44 26.63 8.91
N LEU A 115 -6.05 25.36 8.82
CA LEU A 115 -4.63 24.95 8.79
C LEU A 115 -3.95 25.42 7.50
N VAL A 116 -4.60 25.23 6.36
CA VAL A 116 -4.14 25.73 5.05
C VAL A 116 -4.02 27.26 5.08
N ARG A 117 -5.02 27.97 5.63
CA ARG A 117 -4.98 29.44 5.77
C ARG A 117 -3.87 29.92 6.70
N ALA A 118 -3.56 29.19 7.77
CA ALA A 118 -2.45 29.51 8.67
C ALA A 118 -1.09 29.28 7.98
N TRP A 119 -0.96 28.19 7.23
CA TRP A 119 0.25 27.87 6.46
C TRP A 119 0.51 28.91 5.35
N LYS A 120 -0.52 29.28 4.57
CA LYS A 120 -0.41 30.31 3.52
C LYS A 120 0.12 31.64 4.05
N ARG A 121 -0.31 32.07 5.24
CA ARG A 121 0.17 33.30 5.90
C ARG A 121 1.65 33.25 6.32
N ARG A 122 2.28 32.08 6.30
CA ARG A 122 3.65 31.85 6.75
C ARG A 122 4.50 31.20 5.65
N LEU A 123 4.12 31.39 4.38
CA LEU A 123 4.81 30.76 3.26
C LEU A 123 6.29 31.20 3.25
N PRO A 124 7.25 30.26 3.23
CA PRO A 124 8.66 30.61 3.07
C PRO A 124 8.88 31.36 1.74
N ALA A 125 9.75 32.37 1.74
CA ALA A 125 9.96 33.25 0.58
C ALA A 125 10.30 32.49 -0.72
N HIS A 126 11.06 31.39 -0.63
CA HIS A 126 11.40 30.56 -1.79
C HIS A 126 10.20 29.82 -2.39
N VAL A 127 9.20 29.48 -1.57
CA VAL A 127 7.94 28.88 -2.02
C VAL A 127 7.05 29.96 -2.63
N ALA A 128 6.98 31.14 -2.02
CA ALA A 128 6.21 32.26 -2.57
C ALA A 128 6.70 32.67 -3.96
N ALA A 129 8.02 32.70 -4.15
CA ALA A 129 8.64 33.03 -5.45
C ALA A 129 8.38 31.98 -6.56
N LEU A 130 8.00 30.75 -6.21
CA LEU A 130 7.69 29.69 -7.19
C LEU A 130 6.30 29.84 -7.80
N PHE A 131 5.39 30.62 -7.18
CA PHE A 131 3.97 30.61 -7.54
C PHE A 131 3.40 31.94 -8.04
N ASP A 132 4.21 33.01 -8.20
CA ASP A 132 3.96 34.37 -8.78
C ASP A 132 2.55 35.01 -8.68
N GLU A 133 1.67 34.48 -7.85
CA GLU A 133 0.33 34.97 -7.60
C GLU A 133 0.16 35.15 -6.10
N GLU A 134 -0.34 36.32 -5.72
CA GLU A 134 -0.90 36.54 -4.40
C GLU A 134 -2.05 35.53 -4.26
N ILE A 135 -1.85 34.44 -3.50
CA ILE A 135 -2.84 33.35 -3.42
C ILE A 135 -4.12 33.89 -2.77
N VAL A 136 -5.05 34.36 -3.59
CA VAL A 136 -6.36 34.84 -3.17
C VAL A 136 -7.11 33.65 -2.59
N VAL A 137 -7.60 33.79 -1.36
CA VAL A 137 -8.56 32.82 -0.83
C VAL A 137 -9.87 33.09 -1.56
N PRO A 138 -10.38 32.15 -2.38
CA PRO A 138 -11.62 32.35 -3.12
C PRO A 138 -12.73 32.72 -2.12
N ALA A 139 -13.38 33.87 -2.34
CA ALA A 139 -14.46 34.34 -1.49
C ALA A 139 -15.75 33.54 -1.74
N SER A 140 -15.81 32.80 -2.84
CA SER A 140 -16.90 31.92 -3.23
C SER A 140 -16.41 30.65 -3.95
N ALA A 141 -17.29 29.66 -4.08
CA ALA A 141 -17.01 28.45 -4.86
C ALA A 141 -16.74 28.73 -6.35
N ALA A 142 -17.26 29.85 -6.90
CA ALA A 142 -17.02 30.25 -8.28
C ALA A 142 -15.57 30.71 -8.52
N ASP A 143 -14.93 31.27 -7.49
CA ASP A 143 -13.55 31.76 -7.56
C ASP A 143 -12.51 30.62 -7.50
N ALA A 144 -12.93 29.38 -7.22
CA ALA A 144 -12.05 28.22 -7.05
C ALA A 144 -11.96 27.32 -8.30
N ILE A 145 -12.76 27.60 -9.34
CA ILE A 145 -12.89 26.75 -10.55
C ILE A 145 -12.15 27.39 -11.76
N TRP A 146 -11.49 28.53 -11.57
CA TRP A 146 -10.65 29.21 -12.58
C TRP A 146 -9.21 29.29 -12.09
#